data_AF-A0A1D2WV39-F1
#
_entry.id   AF-A0A1D2WV39-F1
#
_cell.length_a   1.000
_cell.length_b   1.000
_cell.length_c   1.000
_cell.angle_alpha   90.00
_cell.angle_beta   90.00
_cell.angle_gamma   90.00
#
_symmetry.space_group_name_H-M   'P 1'
#
loop_
_entity.id
_entity.type
_entity.pdbx_description
1 polymer ?
#
loop_
_entity_poly.entity_id
_entity_poly.type
_entity_poly.pdbx_seq_one_letter_code
_entity_poly.pdbx_strand_id
1 'polypeptide(L)'
;MIKVKNIKLLGILLAVLVIFLGVRPLFTQTITNDSIASAIILVLIGIAYIVIVAKPQWAKAVFFFEGIIIGISGYTLLATPYNYLLGIIGLAIVVIAVLAYLQKLPMSILKYFYR
;
A
#
# COMPACT_ATOMS: atom_id res chain seq x y z
N MET A 1 -0.34 -25.72 15.96
CA MET A 1 -0.06 -24.32 16.40
C MET A 1 0.96 -23.69 15.47
N ILE A 2 0.57 -22.69 14.68
CA ILE A 2 1.50 -21.95 13.81
C ILE A 2 2.30 -20.99 14.70
N LYS A 3 3.63 -21.15 14.75
CA LYS A 3 4.51 -20.25 15.49
C LYS A 3 4.49 -18.86 14.85
N VAL A 4 4.53 -17.79 15.65
CA VAL A 4 4.54 -16.38 15.19
C VAL A 4 5.65 -16.10 14.15
N LYS A 5 6.78 -16.80 14.23
CA LYS A 5 7.88 -16.74 13.25
C LYS A 5 7.43 -17.19 11.85
N ASN A 6 6.58 -18.21 11.76
CA ASN A 6 6.06 -18.71 10.50
C ASN A 6 5.06 -17.73 9.87
N ILE A 7 4.30 -16.99 10.67
CA ILE A 7 3.37 -15.95 10.18
C ILE A 7 4.14 -14.78 9.55
N LYS A 8 5.22 -14.33 10.21
CA LYS A 8 6.10 -13.28 9.66
C LYS A 8 6.76 -13.71 8.35
N LEU A 9 7.25 -14.95 8.29
CA LEU A 9 7.85 -15.51 7.08
C LEU A 9 6.85 -15.59 5.93
N LEU A 10 5.62 -16.04 6.20
CA LEU A 10 4.54 -16.10 5.21
C LEU A 10 4.20 -14.71 4.67
N GLY A 11 4.14 -13.71 5.55
CA GLY A 11 3.91 -12.33 5.16
C GLY A 11 5.01 -11.77 4.26
N ILE A 12 6.28 -12.05 4.56
CA ILE A 12 7.41 -11.62 3.72
C ILE A 12 7.34 -12.31 2.35
N LEU A 13 7.05 -13.61 2.30
CA LEU A 13 6.86 -14.33 1.04
C LEU A 13 5.72 -13.73 0.21
N LEU A 14 4.61 -13.36 0.86
CA LEU A 14 3.49 -12.69 0.19
C LEU A 14 3.91 -11.34 -0.37
N ALA A 15 4.67 -10.53 0.37
CA ALA A 15 5.17 -9.25 -0.11
C ALA A 15 6.10 -9.39 -1.32
N VAL A 16 7.00 -10.38 -1.30
CA VAL A 16 7.88 -10.68 -2.45
C VAL A 16 7.05 -11.11 -3.67
N LEU A 17 6.03 -11.94 -3.47
CA LEU A 17 5.11 -12.35 -4.54
C LEU A 17 4.38 -11.13 -5.13
N VAL A 18 3.87 -10.23 -4.30
CA VAL A 18 3.16 -9.01 -4.73
C VAL A 18 4.09 -8.10 -5.55
N ILE A 19 5.35 -7.90 -5.11
CA ILE A 19 6.35 -7.15 -5.88
C ILE A 19 6.60 -7.82 -7.24
N PHE A 20 6.79 -9.15 -7.24
CA PHE A 20 7.00 -9.89 -8.48
C PHE A 20 5.82 -9.75 -9.45
N LEU A 21 4.59 -9.84 -8.94
CA LEU A 21 3.37 -9.64 -9.76
C LEU A 21 3.26 -8.21 -10.29
N GLY A 22 3.70 -7.20 -9.53
CA GLY A 22 3.74 -5.82 -10.00
C GLY A 22 4.79 -5.56 -11.09
N VAL A 23 5.94 -6.24 -11.00
CA VAL A 23 7.06 -6.04 -11.93
C VAL A 23 6.92 -6.89 -13.20
N ARG A 24 6.31 -8.08 -13.12
CA ARG A 24 6.16 -9.02 -14.25
C ARG A 24 5.55 -8.41 -15.53
N PRO A 25 4.49 -7.57 -15.47
CA PRO A 25 3.92 -6.95 -16.67
C PRO A 25 4.92 -6.11 -17.45
N LEU A 26 5.90 -5.48 -16.79
CA LEU A 26 6.92 -4.63 -17.42
C LEU A 26 7.87 -5.41 -18.34
N PHE A 27 7.95 -6.74 -18.19
CA PHE A 27 8.82 -7.61 -18.98
C PHE A 27 8.06 -8.53 -19.95
N THR A 28 6.73 -8.62 -19.83
CA THR A 28 5.92 -9.62 -20.55
C THR A 28 4.86 -9.02 -21.45
N GLN A 29 4.55 -7.74 -21.30
CA GLN A 29 3.50 -7.04 -22.03
C GLN A 29 3.99 -5.66 -22.49
N THR A 30 3.28 -5.06 -23.43
CA THR A 30 3.52 -3.67 -23.84
C THR A 30 3.31 -2.73 -22.65
N ILE A 31 4.27 -1.84 -22.42
CA ILE A 31 4.22 -0.89 -21.32
C ILE A 31 3.15 0.16 -21.64
N THR A 32 2.08 0.16 -20.85
CA THR A 32 0.99 1.15 -20.86
C THR A 32 0.95 1.89 -19.53
N ASN A 33 0.26 3.03 -19.49
CA ASN A 33 0.10 3.78 -18.24
C ASN A 33 -0.60 2.95 -17.15
N ASP A 34 -1.56 2.08 -17.53
CA ASP A 34 -2.24 1.18 -16.60
C ASP A 34 -1.28 0.14 -16.01
N SER A 35 -0.38 -0.41 -16.84
CA SER A 35 0.67 -1.34 -16.39
C SER A 35 1.65 -0.65 -15.44
N ILE A 36 2.02 0.61 -15.72
CA ILE A 36 2.90 1.41 -14.86
C ILE A 36 2.21 1.72 -13.52
N ALA A 37 0.94 2.16 -13.54
CA ALA A 37 0.18 2.47 -12.34
C ALA A 37 0.05 1.23 -11.43
N SER A 38 -0.32 0.10 -12.03
CA SER A 38 -0.48 -1.17 -11.31
C SER A 38 0.85 -1.65 -10.71
N ALA A 39 1.95 -1.51 -11.46
CA ALA A 39 3.29 -1.86 -10.98
C ALA A 39 3.70 -1.00 -9.78
N ILE A 40 3.51 0.32 -9.86
CA ILE A 40 3.81 1.25 -8.76
C ILE A 40 3.05 0.86 -7.51
N ILE A 41 1.73 0.65 -7.61
CA ILE A 41 0.87 0.33 -6.48
C ILE A 41 1.27 -1.01 -5.84
N LEU A 42 1.45 -2.06 -6.64
CA LEU A 42 1.79 -3.40 -6.12
C LEU A 42 3.19 -3.42 -5.48
N VAL A 43 4.18 -2.79 -6.11
CA VAL A 43 5.53 -2.72 -5.55
C VAL A 43 5.53 -1.95 -4.22
N LEU A 44 4.80 -0.84 -4.15
CA LEU A 44 4.67 -0.07 -2.92
C LEU A 44 4.00 -0.84 -1.81
N ILE A 45 2.89 -1.54 -2.07
CA ILE A 45 2.21 -2.40 -1.08
C ILE A 45 3.18 -3.46 -0.53
N GLY A 46 3.96 -4.08 -1.41
CA GLY A 46 4.95 -5.09 -1.00
C GLY A 46 6.04 -4.51 -0.10
N ILE A 47 6.62 -3.37 -0.48
CA ILE A 47 7.64 -2.69 0.34
C ILE A 47 7.04 -2.21 1.67
N ALA A 48 5.86 -1.59 1.63
CA ALA A 48 5.11 -1.12 2.79
C ALA A 48 4.91 -2.25 3.80
N TYR A 49 4.48 -3.42 3.32
CA TYR A 49 4.28 -4.59 4.17
C TYR A 49 5.59 -5.04 4.83
N ILE A 50 6.70 -5.12 4.09
CA ILE A 50 8.02 -5.48 4.63
C ILE A 50 8.44 -4.50 5.72
N VAL A 51 8.29 -3.19 5.46
CA VAL A 51 8.64 -2.13 6.42
C VAL A 51 7.79 -2.24 7.69
N ILE A 52 6.49 -2.46 7.58
CA ILE A 52 5.58 -2.60 8.72
C ILE A 52 5.92 -3.84 9.55
N VAL A 53 6.23 -4.98 8.91
CA VAL A 53 6.62 -6.20 9.62
C VAL A 53 7.96 -6.04 10.34
N ALA A 54 8.92 -5.34 9.74
CA ALA A 54 10.23 -5.09 10.32
C ALA A 54 10.20 -4.03 11.43
N LYS A 55 9.41 -2.97 11.23
CA LYS A 55 9.32 -1.80 12.11
C LYS A 55 7.85 -1.30 12.18
N PRO A 56 7.01 -1.89 13.04
CA PRO A 56 5.59 -1.56 13.16
C PRO A 56 5.30 -0.08 13.44
N GLN A 57 6.20 0.59 14.16
CA GLN A 57 6.13 2.03 14.45
C GLN A 57 6.04 2.93 13.20
N TRP A 58 6.51 2.45 12.04
CA TRP A 58 6.46 3.20 10.78
C TRP A 58 5.12 3.06 10.04
N ALA A 59 4.20 2.19 10.49
CA ALA A 59 2.94 1.93 9.80
C ALA A 59 2.16 3.20 9.46
N LYS A 60 2.10 4.16 10.39
CA LYS A 60 1.43 5.45 10.17
C LYS A 60 2.03 6.25 9.00
N ALA A 61 3.36 6.36 8.96
CA ALA A 61 4.06 7.06 7.88
C ALA A 61 3.88 6.34 6.54
N VAL A 62 4.00 5.01 6.56
CA VAL A 62 3.83 4.16 5.39
C VAL A 62 2.44 4.33 4.78
N PHE A 63 1.36 4.23 5.57
CA PHE A 63 -0.01 4.44 5.09
C PHE A 63 -0.23 5.85 4.53
N PHE A 64 0.38 6.88 5.14
CA PHE A 64 0.29 8.25 4.65
C PHE A 64 0.92 8.40 3.26
N PHE A 65 2.17 7.93 3.09
CA PHE A 65 2.86 7.99 1.81
C PHE A 65 2.21 7.10 0.75
N GLU A 66 1.73 5.92 1.13
CA GLU A 66 1.02 5.00 0.25
C GLU A 66 -0.27 5.64 -0.28
N GLY A 67 -1.05 6.30 0.58
CA GLY A 67 -2.23 7.05 0.15
C GLY A 67 -1.92 8.16 -0.85
N ILE A 68 -0.84 8.92 -0.62
CA ILE A 68 -0.38 9.96 -1.56
C ILE A 68 -0.01 9.34 -2.90
N ILE A 69 0.81 8.30 -2.90
CA ILE A 69 1.30 7.72 -4.15
C ILE A 69 0.17 7.03 -4.91
N ILE A 70 -0.73 6.31 -4.24
CA ILE A 70 -1.92 5.73 -4.89
C ILE A 70 -2.80 6.84 -5.49
N GLY A 71 -3.03 7.93 -4.76
CA GLY A 71 -3.83 9.04 -5.25
C GLY A 71 -3.21 9.73 -6.48
N ILE A 72 -1.91 10.02 -6.43
CA ILE A 72 -1.20 10.69 -7.55
C ILE A 72 -1.05 9.75 -8.74
N SER A 73 -0.61 8.51 -8.53
CA SER A 73 -0.43 7.54 -9.61
C SER A 73 -1.76 7.20 -10.27
N GLY A 74 -2.82 6.99 -9.48
CA GLY A 74 -4.17 6.78 -9.98
C GLY A 74 -4.67 7.96 -10.80
N TYR A 75 -4.53 9.18 -10.28
CA TYR A 75 -5.02 10.38 -10.96
C TYR A 75 -4.27 10.70 -12.26
N THR A 76 -2.94 10.48 -12.29
CA THR A 76 -2.08 10.88 -13.42
C THR A 76 -1.95 9.82 -14.51
N LEU A 77 -2.00 8.53 -14.15
CA LEU A 77 -1.72 7.45 -15.09
C LEU A 77 -2.99 6.79 -15.64
N LEU A 78 -4.08 6.75 -14.89
CA LEU A 78 -5.28 6.03 -15.32
C LEU A 78 -6.24 6.90 -16.11
N ALA A 79 -6.98 6.28 -17.02
CA ALA A 79 -8.06 6.94 -17.74
C ALA A 79 -9.32 7.12 -16.87
N THR A 80 -10.17 8.07 -17.25
CA THR A 80 -11.50 8.26 -16.67
C THR A 80 -12.36 7.01 -16.88
N PRO A 81 -13.09 6.51 -15.85
CA PRO A 81 -13.32 7.10 -14.52
C PRO A 81 -12.37 6.60 -13.40
N TYR A 82 -11.42 5.73 -13.74
CA TYR A 82 -10.56 5.06 -12.76
C TYR A 82 -9.62 6.04 -12.02
N ASN A 83 -9.20 7.10 -12.70
CA ASN A 83 -8.43 8.20 -12.10
C ASN A 83 -9.12 8.85 -10.89
N TYR A 84 -10.41 9.16 -11.01
CA TYR A 84 -11.19 9.76 -9.93
C TYR A 84 -11.39 8.77 -8.79
N LEU A 85 -11.68 7.51 -9.11
CA LEU A 85 -11.91 6.48 -8.11
C LEU A 85 -10.65 6.24 -7.26
N LEU A 86 -9.49 6.05 -7.89
CA LEU A 86 -8.23 5.87 -7.17
C LEU A 86 -7.72 7.16 -6.51
N GLY A 87 -7.98 8.33 -7.11
CA GLY A 87 -7.74 9.62 -6.47
C GLY A 87 -8.51 9.77 -5.15
N ILE A 88 -9.80 9.43 -5.15
CA ILE A 88 -10.66 9.47 -3.94
C ILE A 88 -10.18 8.44 -2.91
N ILE A 89 -9.84 7.22 -3.32
CA ILE A 89 -9.30 6.20 -2.41
C ILE A 89 -8.00 6.66 -1.78
N GLY A 90 -7.06 7.16 -2.59
CA GLY A 90 -5.78 7.70 -2.10
C GLY A 90 -6.00 8.81 -1.08
N LEU A 91 -6.90 9.76 -1.37
CA LEU A 91 -7.24 10.85 -0.47
C LEU A 91 -7.88 10.34 0.83
N ALA A 92 -8.78 9.36 0.76
CA ALA A 92 -9.38 8.74 1.95
C ALA A 92 -8.31 8.07 2.83
N ILE A 93 -7.36 7.35 2.24
CA ILE A 93 -6.24 6.73 2.97
C ILE A 93 -5.39 7.80 3.65
N VAL A 94 -5.07 8.90 2.97
CA VAL A 94 -4.33 10.03 3.55
C VAL A 94 -5.08 10.63 4.74
N VAL A 95 -6.39 10.88 4.60
CA VAL A 95 -7.22 11.42 5.69
C VAL A 95 -7.23 10.47 6.89
N ILE A 96 -7.40 9.17 6.67
CA ILE A 96 -7.34 8.16 7.74
C ILE A 96 -5.97 8.18 8.41
N ALA A 97 -4.88 8.23 7.64
CA ALA A 97 -3.53 8.28 8.20
C ALA A 97 -3.30 9.54 9.04
N VAL A 98 -3.77 10.71 8.60
CA VAL A 98 -3.72 11.96 9.36
C VAL A 98 -4.55 11.86 10.65
N LEU A 99 -5.76 11.31 10.59
CA LEU A 99 -6.59 11.10 11.78
C LEU A 99 -5.95 10.10 12.76
N ALA A 100 -5.24 9.09 12.25
CA ALA A 100 -4.46 8.18 13.06
C ALA A 100 -3.29 8.88 13.76
N TYR A 101 -2.58 9.78 13.07
CA TYR A 101 -1.54 10.62 13.65
C TYR A 101 -2.07 11.53 14.76
N LEU A 102 -3.23 12.13 14.55
CA LEU A 102 -3.91 13.00 15.52
C LEU A 102 -4.62 12.24 16.64
N GLN A 103 -4.59 10.91 16.65
CA GLN A 103 -5.30 10.05 17.62
C GLN A 103 -6.81 10.30 17.67
N LYS A 104 -7.40 10.81 16.58
CA LYS A 104 -8.84 11.11 16.48
C LYS A 104 -9.67 9.95 15.96
N LEU A 105 -9.04 8.84 15.57
CA LEU A 105 -9.74 7.62 15.16
C LEU A 105 -10.28 6.85 16.37
N PRO A 106 -11.38 6.08 16.20
CA PRO A 106 -11.87 5.22 17.26
C PRO A 106 -10.79 4.21 17.69
N MET A 107 -10.80 3.90 18.98
CA MET A 107 -9.77 3.08 19.63
C MET A 107 -9.67 1.66 19.05
N SER A 108 -10.73 1.16 18.39
CA SER A 108 -10.72 -0.09 17.63
C SER A 108 -9.78 -0.06 16.42
N ILE A 109 -9.67 1.08 15.73
CA ILE A 109 -8.84 1.27 14.53
C ILE A 109 -7.42 1.69 14.92
N LEU A 110 -7.28 2.56 15.92
CA LEU A 110 -5.96 3.02 16.41
C LEU A 110 -5.05 1.86 16.81
N LYS A 111 -5.59 0.77 17.37
CA LYS A 111 -4.82 -0.42 17.75
C LYS A 111 -4.00 -1.03 16.60
N TYR A 112 -4.40 -0.83 15.35
CA TYR A 112 -3.66 -1.31 14.18
C TYR A 112 -2.49 -0.39 13.78
N PHE A 113 -2.53 0.88 14.17
CA PHE A 113 -1.49 1.87 13.88
C PHE A 113 -0.42 1.98 14.98
N TYR A 114 -0.69 1.42 16.17
CA TYR A 114 0.15 1.55 17.38
C TYR A 114 0.62 0.19 17.95
N ARG A 115 0.46 -0.89 17.21
CA ARG A 115 0.89 -2.24 17.61
C ARG A 115 2.36 -2.51 17.36
#